data_AF-A0A660E8T8-F1
#
_entry.id   AF-A0A660E8T8-F1
#
_cell.length_a   1.000
_cell.length_b   1.000
_cell.length_c   1.000
_cell.angle_alpha   90.00
_cell.angle_beta   90.00
_cell.angle_gamma   90.00
#
_symmetry.space_group_name_H-M   'P 1'
#
loop_
_entity.id
_entity.type
_entity.pdbx_description
1 polymer ?
#
loop_
_entity_poly.entity_id
_entity_poly.type
_entity_poly.pdbx_seq_one_letter_code
_entity_poly.pdbx_strand_id
1 'polypeptide(L)'
;MKFKSVITSASVVAISALALAGCGSSSSSSSSSSSKKSSSSSSSSTTKVAKSPTTGSKMKAGTYKLAEENYSHGYKTEFSITVNKKGKITKSDYNQVNKKGKSKVDDASYNKQMKKVAGTNPKTYQPKLNKALEGAAATGNVSTIDVVSGATESSKTFQNYAQQLIQAAQAGNTATIKINNGAKMKDGTYKLAEKNYSHGYRDTFSITVKNNKITKSEFDQVNKKGKSKTADAAYNKQMKKVSKTNPKTYQPALNKSLVKSSDPTKVDVVTGATESSNTFVLYAEQLQNAAQKGDTKTISVDNMVFSE
;
A
#
# COMPACT_ATOMS: atom_id res chain seq x y z
N MET A 1 31.24 -28.77 24.57
CA MET A 1 31.32 -29.24 23.18
C MET A 1 30.95 -28.08 22.26
N LYS A 2 31.86 -27.73 21.35
CA LYS A 2 31.79 -26.53 20.48
C LYS A 2 30.94 -26.85 19.25
N PHE A 3 29.84 -26.14 19.03
CA PHE A 3 29.09 -26.23 17.78
C PHE A 3 29.54 -25.11 16.83
N LYS A 4 30.16 -25.51 15.72
CA LYS A 4 30.56 -24.65 14.61
C LYS A 4 29.35 -24.38 13.71
N SER A 5 29.05 -23.11 13.47
CA SER A 5 28.08 -22.67 12.47
C SER A 5 28.76 -22.62 11.10
N VAL A 6 28.17 -23.28 10.09
CA VAL A 6 28.58 -23.17 8.68
C VAL A 6 27.66 -22.17 8.00
N ILE A 7 28.25 -21.05 7.57
CA ILE A 7 27.63 -20.03 6.73
C ILE A 7 28.10 -20.29 5.31
N THR A 8 27.19 -20.50 4.36
CA THR A 8 27.52 -20.46 2.94
C THR A 8 26.30 -20.05 2.12
N SER A 9 26.31 -18.82 1.61
CA SER A 9 25.78 -18.52 0.27
C SER A 9 26.18 -17.09 -0.10
N ALA A 10 27.21 -17.00 -0.95
CA ALA A 10 27.67 -15.78 -1.58
C ALA A 10 26.61 -15.25 -2.56
N SER A 11 26.30 -13.96 -2.48
CA SER A 11 25.65 -13.23 -3.57
C SER A 11 26.66 -12.23 -4.11
N VAL A 12 27.12 -12.50 -5.33
CA VAL A 12 28.04 -11.65 -6.09
C VAL A 12 27.28 -10.41 -6.56
N VAL A 13 27.64 -9.25 -6.02
CA VAL A 13 27.16 -7.94 -6.48
C VAL A 13 28.15 -7.45 -7.53
N ALA A 14 27.73 -7.45 -8.80
CA ALA A 14 28.49 -6.82 -9.87
C ALA A 14 28.30 -5.29 -9.77
N ILE A 15 29.36 -4.60 -9.33
CA ILE A 15 29.43 -3.13 -9.29
C ILE A 15 30.10 -2.68 -10.60
N SER A 16 29.32 -2.13 -11.53
CA SER A 16 29.86 -1.44 -12.71
C SER A 16 30.32 -0.03 -12.30
N ALA A 17 31.63 0.15 -12.16
CA ALA A 17 32.26 1.45 -12.01
C ALA A 17 32.38 2.13 -13.38
N LEU A 18 31.68 3.26 -13.56
CA LEU A 18 31.93 4.20 -14.66
C LEU A 18 32.93 5.24 -14.17
N ALA A 19 34.15 5.17 -14.71
CA ALA A 19 35.19 6.17 -14.51
C ALA A 19 34.82 7.45 -15.27
N LEU A 20 34.79 8.59 -14.56
CA LEU A 20 34.77 9.91 -15.17
C LEU A 20 36.23 10.35 -15.37
N ALA A 21 36.68 10.28 -16.62
CA ALA A 21 37.90 10.94 -17.05
C ALA A 21 37.60 12.43 -17.27
N GLY A 22 38.30 13.29 -16.53
CA GLY A 22 38.37 14.71 -16.79
C GLY A 22 39.46 15.02 -17.81
N CYS A 23 39.20 15.99 -18.68
CA CYS A 23 40.23 16.82 -19.30
C CYS A 23 39.60 18.19 -19.61
N GLY A 24 40.31 19.26 -19.25
CA GLY A 24 39.87 20.63 -19.41
C GLY A 24 40.57 21.35 -20.57
N SER A 25 39.97 22.50 -20.90
CA SER A 25 40.53 23.70 -21.56
C SER A 25 40.96 23.63 -23.04
N SER A 26 40.24 24.34 -23.91
CA SER A 26 40.64 25.65 -24.47
C SER A 26 39.90 25.95 -25.80
N SER A 27 40.11 27.17 -26.30
CA SER A 27 39.24 28.08 -27.06
C SER A 27 39.03 27.87 -28.57
N SER A 28 37.88 28.42 -29.03
CA SER A 28 37.61 29.22 -30.24
C SER A 28 37.19 28.60 -31.59
N SER A 29 36.18 29.30 -32.16
CA SER A 29 35.72 29.47 -33.55
C SER A 29 34.87 28.42 -34.29
N SER A 30 33.62 28.86 -34.52
CA SER A 30 32.78 28.86 -35.75
C SER A 30 32.14 27.58 -36.33
N SER A 31 30.79 27.63 -36.33
CA SER A 31 29.80 27.06 -37.30
C SER A 31 29.69 25.52 -37.38
N SER A 32 28.52 24.87 -37.46
CA SER A 32 27.12 25.26 -37.65
C SER A 32 26.18 24.09 -37.25
N SER A 33 24.94 24.43 -36.91
CA SER A 33 23.70 23.63 -36.93
C SER A 33 23.61 22.29 -36.16
N SER A 34 22.89 22.29 -35.04
CA SER A 34 21.51 21.75 -34.97
C SER A 34 21.01 21.73 -33.52
N SER A 35 19.87 22.39 -33.30
CA SER A 35 19.23 22.62 -32.02
C SER A 35 18.36 21.43 -31.60
N LYS A 36 18.67 20.79 -30.47
CA LYS A 36 17.68 20.05 -29.67
C LYS A 36 17.85 20.30 -28.18
N LYS A 37 17.10 21.31 -27.76
CA LYS A 37 16.50 21.59 -26.45
C LYS A 37 16.55 20.42 -25.46
N SER A 38 17.40 20.55 -24.45
CA SER A 38 17.38 19.75 -23.23
C SER A 38 16.20 20.20 -22.37
N SER A 39 15.17 19.36 -22.24
CA SER A 39 14.08 19.58 -21.31
C SER A 39 14.46 18.99 -19.95
N SER A 40 14.85 19.87 -19.03
CA SER A 40 14.91 19.60 -17.60
C SER A 40 13.55 19.09 -17.12
N SER A 41 13.54 17.87 -16.57
CA SER A 41 12.41 17.35 -15.80
C SER A 41 12.35 18.11 -14.46
N SER A 42 11.64 19.22 -14.49
CA SER A 42 11.22 19.92 -13.29
C SER A 42 10.35 18.98 -12.46
N SER A 43 10.89 18.59 -11.30
CA SER A 43 10.12 18.03 -10.20
C SER A 43 9.16 19.11 -9.71
N SER A 44 7.96 19.14 -10.29
CA SER A 44 6.83 19.92 -9.79
C SER A 44 6.29 19.21 -8.56
N SER A 45 6.67 19.71 -7.38
CA SER A 45 6.00 19.45 -6.11
C SER A 45 4.60 20.08 -6.14
N THR A 46 3.66 19.43 -6.84
CA THR A 46 2.26 19.81 -6.78
C THR A 46 1.73 19.46 -5.39
N THR A 47 1.44 20.47 -4.59
CA THR A 47 0.72 20.32 -3.32
C THR A 47 -0.64 19.68 -3.63
N LYS A 48 -0.79 18.37 -3.39
CA LYS A 48 -2.06 17.65 -3.63
C LYS A 48 -3.13 18.23 -2.69
N VAL A 49 -3.95 19.15 -3.20
CA VAL A 49 -5.13 19.68 -2.50
C VAL A 49 -6.11 18.53 -2.26
N ALA A 50 -6.64 18.42 -1.03
CA ALA A 50 -7.62 17.39 -0.67
C ALA A 50 -8.91 17.56 -1.50
N LYS A 51 -9.04 16.81 -2.60
CA LYS A 51 -10.26 16.75 -3.41
C LYS A 51 -11.38 16.09 -2.59
N SER A 52 -12.59 16.63 -2.72
CA SER A 52 -13.77 15.98 -2.15
C SER A 52 -14.18 14.79 -3.02
N PRO A 53 -14.65 13.69 -2.42
CA PRO A 53 -15.15 12.55 -3.18
C PRO A 53 -16.44 12.90 -3.93
N THR A 54 -16.62 12.33 -5.12
CA THR A 54 -17.87 12.34 -5.88
C THR A 54 -18.80 11.19 -5.45
N THR A 55 -18.25 10.12 -4.88
CA THR A 55 -19.01 8.98 -4.35
C THR A 55 -18.28 8.37 -3.15
N GLY A 56 -19.00 7.70 -2.27
CA GLY A 56 -18.51 7.13 -1.02
C GLY A 56 -19.25 7.72 0.17
N SER A 57 -19.67 6.87 1.10
CA SER A 57 -20.34 7.37 2.31
C SER A 57 -19.43 8.34 3.08
N LYS A 58 -20.03 9.44 3.54
CA LYS A 58 -19.37 10.39 4.44
C LYS A 58 -19.00 9.69 5.75
N MET A 59 -17.74 9.84 6.20
CA MET A 59 -17.31 9.32 7.50
C MET A 59 -18.09 9.99 8.63
N LYS A 60 -18.57 9.21 9.59
CA LYS A 60 -19.28 9.72 10.77
C LYS A 60 -18.27 10.25 11.78
N ALA A 61 -18.63 11.34 12.46
CA ALA A 61 -17.78 11.93 13.48
C ALA A 61 -17.57 10.96 14.64
N GLY A 62 -16.35 10.93 15.18
CA GLY A 62 -16.00 10.02 16.26
C GLY A 62 -14.51 9.67 16.27
N THR A 63 -14.14 8.82 17.21
CA THR A 63 -12.79 8.24 17.30
C THR A 63 -12.88 6.75 17.02
N TYR A 64 -12.09 6.30 16.05
CA TYR A 64 -12.06 4.91 15.59
C TYR A 64 -10.70 4.34 15.92
N LYS A 65 -10.66 3.09 16.38
CA LYS A 65 -9.46 2.46 16.93
C LYS A 65 -9.20 1.10 16.30
N LEU A 66 -7.93 0.81 16.08
CA LEU A 66 -7.42 -0.46 15.59
C LEU A 66 -6.18 -0.81 16.42
N ALA A 67 -6.07 -2.06 16.84
CA ALA A 67 -4.89 -2.53 17.55
C ALA A 67 -4.52 -3.96 17.12
N GLU A 68 -3.22 -4.17 16.96
CA GLU A 68 -2.64 -5.50 16.83
C GLU A 68 -2.70 -6.24 18.17
N GLU A 69 -2.92 -7.55 18.09
CA GLU A 69 -2.98 -8.43 19.26
C GLU A 69 -1.60 -8.99 19.62
N ASN A 70 -0.75 -9.24 18.63
CA ASN A 70 0.54 -9.88 18.83
C ASN A 70 1.71 -8.93 18.60
N TYR A 71 2.81 -9.20 19.29
CA TYR A 71 4.07 -8.50 19.10
C TYR A 71 4.89 -9.14 17.98
N SER A 72 5.32 -8.35 17.02
CA SER A 72 6.31 -8.70 16.00
C SER A 72 7.59 -7.89 16.21
N HIS A 73 8.73 -8.57 16.28
CA HIS A 73 10.03 -7.94 16.60
C HIS A 73 10.01 -7.05 17.85
N GLY A 74 9.22 -7.44 18.86
CA GLY A 74 9.10 -6.71 20.13
C GLY A 74 8.10 -5.55 20.14
N TYR A 75 7.41 -5.29 19.01
CA TYR A 75 6.46 -4.19 18.86
C TYR A 75 5.11 -4.67 18.34
N LYS A 76 4.04 -3.96 18.70
CA LYS A 76 2.71 -4.10 18.10
C LYS A 76 2.19 -2.72 17.71
N THR A 77 1.26 -2.67 16.78
CA THR A 77 0.66 -1.44 16.29
C THR A 77 -0.60 -1.08 17.09
N GLU A 78 -0.70 0.18 17.48
CA GLU A 78 -1.92 0.82 17.95
C GLU A 78 -2.19 2.01 17.03
N PHE A 79 -3.41 2.10 16.50
CA PHE A 79 -3.79 3.13 15.55
C PHE A 79 -5.17 3.68 15.88
N SER A 80 -5.28 5.00 15.99
CA SER A 80 -6.59 5.66 16.00
C SER A 80 -6.68 6.83 15.04
N ILE A 81 -7.88 7.07 14.55
CA ILE A 81 -8.23 8.29 13.81
C ILE A 81 -9.38 9.01 14.51
N THR A 82 -9.39 10.34 14.45
CA THR A 82 -10.53 11.16 14.85
C THR A 82 -11.13 11.83 13.63
N VAL A 83 -12.44 11.70 13.46
CA VAL A 83 -13.23 12.27 12.36
C VAL A 83 -14.14 13.36 12.92
N ASN A 84 -14.16 14.52 12.25
CA ASN A 84 -15.02 15.64 12.63
C ASN A 84 -16.45 15.55 12.02
N LYS A 85 -17.34 16.47 12.40
CA LYS A 85 -18.72 16.57 11.86
C LYS A 85 -18.79 16.79 10.34
N LYS A 86 -17.71 17.29 9.73
CA LYS A 86 -17.58 17.44 8.27
C LYS A 86 -17.14 16.14 7.58
N GLY A 87 -16.92 15.05 8.32
CA GLY A 87 -16.49 13.76 7.78
C GLY A 87 -15.05 13.77 7.30
N LYS A 88 -14.19 14.62 7.90
CA LYS A 88 -12.75 14.66 7.63
C LYS A 88 -11.98 14.12 8.82
N ILE A 89 -10.91 13.37 8.55
CA ILE A 89 -9.93 12.96 9.56
C ILE A 89 -9.17 14.21 10.01
N THR A 90 -9.20 14.49 11.31
CA THR A 90 -8.50 15.63 11.92
C THR A 90 -7.31 15.23 12.77
N LYS A 91 -7.20 13.94 13.11
CA LYS A 91 -6.10 13.38 13.88
C LYS A 91 -5.84 11.95 13.43
N SER A 92 -4.57 11.60 13.27
CA SER A 92 -4.05 10.26 12.99
C SER A 92 -2.98 9.93 14.02
N ASP A 93 -3.22 8.89 14.80
CA ASP A 93 -2.32 8.44 15.86
C ASP A 93 -1.93 6.98 15.60
N TYR A 94 -1.12 6.77 14.57
CA TYR A 94 -0.42 5.50 14.31
C TYR A 94 0.85 5.44 15.13
N ASN A 95 0.98 4.39 15.93
CA ASN A 95 2.13 4.14 16.76
C ASN A 95 2.46 2.64 16.82
N GLN A 96 3.75 2.32 16.93
CA GLN A 96 4.19 0.98 17.27
C GLN A 96 4.74 1.00 18.70
N VAL A 97 4.18 0.21 19.60
CA VAL A 97 4.53 0.20 21.02
C VAL A 97 5.09 -1.15 21.43
N ASN A 98 6.04 -1.15 22.38
CA ASN A 98 6.56 -2.39 22.95
C ASN A 98 5.70 -2.90 24.12
N LYS A 99 6.12 -3.99 24.77
CA LYS A 99 5.40 -4.60 25.90
C LYS A 99 5.22 -3.67 27.11
N LYS A 100 6.03 -2.62 27.22
CA LYS A 100 5.96 -1.60 28.29
C LYS A 100 5.14 -0.37 27.86
N GLY A 101 4.49 -0.41 26.70
CA GLY A 101 3.75 0.72 26.13
C GLY A 101 4.64 1.85 25.57
N LYS A 102 5.97 1.68 25.53
CA LYS A 102 6.87 2.71 25.00
C LYS A 102 6.86 2.69 23.48
N SER A 103 6.80 3.88 22.87
CA SER A 103 6.81 4.03 21.41
C SER A 103 8.14 3.62 20.80
N LYS A 104 8.06 2.98 19.64
CA LYS A 104 9.19 2.69 18.75
C LYS A 104 9.82 3.95 18.15
N VAL A 105 9.07 5.05 18.11
CA VAL A 105 9.59 6.38 17.73
C VAL A 105 10.65 6.85 18.72
N ASP A 106 10.50 6.49 20.00
CA ASP A 106 11.41 6.89 21.08
C ASP A 106 12.55 5.89 21.32
N ASP A 107 12.54 4.74 20.64
CA ASP A 107 13.63 3.76 20.73
C ASP A 107 14.85 4.23 19.92
N ALA A 108 15.75 4.97 20.57
CA ALA A 108 16.97 5.50 19.95
C ALA A 108 17.85 4.41 19.30
N SER A 109 17.92 3.21 19.90
CA SER A 109 18.75 2.12 19.39
C SER A 109 18.18 1.58 18.08
N TYR A 110 16.88 1.27 18.06
CA TYR A 110 16.18 0.82 16.86
C TYR A 110 16.25 1.87 15.75
N ASN A 111 16.03 3.15 16.09
CA ASN A 111 16.07 4.24 15.11
C ASN A 111 17.45 4.40 14.47
N LYS A 112 18.54 4.25 15.26
CA LYS A 112 19.91 4.30 14.75
C LYS A 112 20.19 3.13 13.80
N GLN A 113 19.79 1.92 14.20
CA GLN A 113 20.02 0.71 13.40
C GLN A 113 19.23 0.73 12.08
N MET A 114 17.92 1.03 12.13
CA MET A 114 17.08 1.05 10.93
C MET A 114 17.53 2.15 9.96
N LYS A 115 17.93 3.34 10.47
CA LYS A 115 18.42 4.43 9.61
C LYS A 115 19.68 4.01 8.84
N LYS A 116 20.57 3.23 9.45
CA LYS A 116 21.79 2.73 8.81
C LYS A 116 21.50 1.75 7.67
N VAL A 117 20.53 0.84 7.86
CA VAL A 117 20.25 -0.23 6.89
C VAL A 117 19.26 0.22 5.80
N ALA A 118 18.23 0.98 6.18
CA ALA A 118 17.10 1.29 5.33
C ALA A 118 17.02 2.77 4.92
N GLY A 119 17.91 3.64 5.41
CA GLY A 119 17.90 5.06 5.09
C GLY A 119 16.74 5.84 5.73
N THR A 120 15.88 5.21 6.53
CA THR A 120 14.80 5.83 7.31
C THR A 120 14.61 5.14 8.67
N ASN A 121 13.73 5.66 9.52
CA ASN A 121 13.44 5.07 10.83
C ASN A 121 12.03 5.46 11.34
N PRO A 122 11.50 4.80 12.39
CA PRO A 122 10.18 5.08 12.95
C PRO A 122 9.95 6.56 13.29
N LYS A 123 10.96 7.23 13.87
CA LYS A 123 10.90 8.65 14.21
C LYS A 123 10.73 9.56 12.98
N THR A 124 11.12 9.11 11.80
CA THR A 124 10.95 9.83 10.54
C THR A 124 9.66 9.46 9.82
N TYR A 125 9.39 8.16 9.63
CA TYR A 125 8.29 7.73 8.77
C TYR A 125 6.91 7.79 9.45
N GLN A 126 6.80 7.52 10.76
CA GLN A 126 5.49 7.49 11.43
C GLN A 126 4.83 8.89 11.44
N PRO A 127 5.54 9.98 11.82
CA PRO A 127 4.95 11.32 11.76
C PRO A 127 4.58 11.73 10.34
N LYS A 128 5.39 11.34 9.33
CA LYS A 128 5.09 11.62 7.92
C LYS A 128 3.79 10.95 7.46
N LEU A 129 3.58 9.69 7.81
CA LEU A 129 2.36 8.95 7.46
C LEU A 129 1.12 9.52 8.17
N ASN A 130 1.22 9.81 9.47
CA ASN A 130 0.12 10.47 10.22
C ASN A 130 -0.27 11.80 9.57
N LYS A 131 0.73 12.65 9.25
CA LYS A 131 0.49 13.94 8.59
C LYS A 131 -0.12 13.78 7.18
N ALA A 132 0.26 12.75 6.44
CA ALA A 132 -0.36 12.47 5.14
C ALA A 132 -1.85 12.13 5.28
N LEU A 133 -2.22 11.34 6.30
CA LEU A 133 -3.61 10.99 6.59
C LEU A 133 -4.44 12.17 7.12
N GLU A 134 -3.84 13.06 7.90
CA GLU A 134 -4.46 14.31 8.37
C GLU A 134 -4.56 15.39 7.28
N GLY A 135 -3.77 15.26 6.21
CA GLY A 135 -3.69 16.21 5.11
C GLY A 135 -4.43 15.74 3.86
N ALA A 136 -3.67 15.33 2.84
CA ALA A 136 -4.19 15.00 1.51
C ALA A 136 -5.21 13.83 1.54
N ALA A 137 -5.03 12.88 2.46
CA ALA A 137 -5.92 11.73 2.62
C ALA A 137 -7.02 11.94 3.68
N ALA A 138 -7.18 13.15 4.23
CA ALA A 138 -8.15 13.42 5.29
C ALA A 138 -9.60 13.17 4.89
N THR A 139 -9.89 13.17 3.59
CA THR A 139 -11.19 12.83 3.01
C THR A 139 -11.39 11.32 2.86
N GLY A 140 -10.46 10.47 3.32
CA GLY A 140 -10.52 9.01 3.25
C GLY A 140 -9.82 8.41 2.02
N ASN A 141 -9.02 9.19 1.30
CA ASN A 141 -8.29 8.72 0.12
C ASN A 141 -6.91 8.14 0.47
N VAL A 142 -6.85 6.88 0.92
CA VAL A 142 -5.59 6.23 1.33
C VAL A 142 -4.59 6.04 0.18
N SER A 143 -5.03 5.97 -1.08
CA SER A 143 -4.12 5.80 -2.23
C SER A 143 -3.26 7.03 -2.49
N THR A 144 -3.63 8.19 -1.95
CA THR A 144 -2.79 9.41 -2.02
C THR A 144 -1.62 9.41 -1.05
N ILE A 145 -1.57 8.46 -0.11
CA ILE A 145 -0.51 8.35 0.88
C ILE A 145 0.66 7.62 0.25
N ASP A 146 1.74 8.34 -0.03
CA ASP A 146 2.93 7.74 -0.64
C ASP A 146 3.62 6.76 0.33
N VAL A 147 4.15 5.68 -0.23
CA VAL A 147 5.04 4.79 0.52
C VAL A 147 6.35 5.50 0.85
N VAL A 148 6.87 5.29 2.05
CA VAL A 148 8.15 5.84 2.47
C VAL A 148 9.26 4.88 2.07
N SER A 149 10.20 5.34 1.23
CA SER A 149 11.39 4.56 0.85
C SER A 149 12.15 4.10 2.09
N GLY A 150 12.53 2.81 2.12
CA GLY A 150 13.13 2.15 3.29
C GLY A 150 12.15 1.71 4.38
N ALA A 151 10.86 2.08 4.28
CA ALA A 151 9.79 1.68 5.19
C ALA A 151 8.52 1.28 4.43
N THR A 152 8.70 0.61 3.27
CA THR A 152 7.61 0.24 2.37
C THR A 152 6.57 -0.65 3.07
N GLU A 153 7.01 -1.69 3.78
CA GLU A 153 6.10 -2.59 4.52
C GLU A 153 5.31 -1.85 5.61
N SER A 154 5.97 -0.97 6.37
CA SER A 154 5.30 -0.14 7.38
C SER A 154 4.31 0.85 6.76
N SER A 155 4.60 1.35 5.55
CA SER A 155 3.70 2.26 4.83
C SER A 155 2.46 1.53 4.30
N LYS A 156 2.63 0.31 3.76
CA LYS A 156 1.51 -0.54 3.30
C LYS A 156 0.61 -0.96 4.48
N THR A 157 1.23 -1.38 5.59
CA THR A 157 0.51 -1.69 6.84
C THR A 157 -0.31 -0.49 7.33
N PHE A 158 0.28 0.71 7.32
CA PHE A 158 -0.42 1.94 7.65
C PHE A 158 -1.63 2.18 6.73
N GLN A 159 -1.46 2.04 5.41
CA GLN A 159 -2.54 2.22 4.44
C GLN A 159 -3.68 1.22 4.66
N ASN A 160 -3.36 -0.06 4.90
CA ASN A 160 -4.33 -1.10 5.25
C ASN A 160 -5.13 -0.74 6.50
N TYR A 161 -4.45 -0.46 7.61
CA TYR A 161 -5.14 -0.15 8.86
C TYR A 161 -5.91 1.16 8.78
N ALA A 162 -5.40 2.17 8.07
CA ALA A 162 -6.14 3.41 7.79
C ALA A 162 -7.42 3.12 6.99
N GLN A 163 -7.35 2.26 5.97
CA GLN A 163 -8.51 1.89 5.16
C GLN A 163 -9.57 1.13 5.97
N GLN A 164 -9.17 0.28 6.91
CA GLN A 164 -10.10 -0.40 7.82
C GLN A 164 -10.76 0.58 8.80
N LEU A 165 -9.99 1.53 9.34
CA LEU A 165 -10.52 2.61 10.18
C LEU A 165 -11.49 3.52 9.43
N ILE A 166 -11.21 3.85 8.17
CA ILE A 166 -12.12 4.62 7.31
C ILE A 166 -13.42 3.86 7.08
N GLN A 167 -13.38 2.55 6.79
CA GLN A 167 -14.58 1.72 6.65
C GLN A 167 -15.42 1.70 7.94
N ALA A 168 -14.76 1.55 9.09
CA ALA A 168 -15.43 1.65 10.39
C ALA A 168 -16.05 3.04 10.60
N ALA A 169 -15.36 4.11 10.19
CA ALA A 169 -15.87 5.47 10.27
C ALA A 169 -17.07 5.74 9.36
N GLN A 170 -17.07 5.19 8.15
CA GLN A 170 -18.22 5.26 7.24
C GLN A 170 -19.44 4.51 7.82
N ALA A 171 -19.19 3.36 8.46
CA ALA A 171 -20.22 2.58 9.16
C ALA A 171 -20.66 3.22 10.49
N GLY A 172 -19.86 4.10 11.10
CA GLY A 172 -20.07 4.59 12.46
C GLY A 172 -19.74 3.58 13.55
N ASN A 173 -18.97 2.55 13.22
CA ASN A 173 -18.61 1.49 14.16
C ASN A 173 -17.39 1.90 14.99
N THR A 174 -17.61 2.31 16.23
CA THR A 174 -16.54 2.74 17.14
C THR A 174 -15.88 1.59 17.91
N ALA A 175 -16.29 0.34 17.68
CA ALA A 175 -15.64 -0.81 18.29
C ALA A 175 -14.17 -0.88 17.83
N THR A 176 -13.26 -1.21 18.76
CA THR A 176 -11.84 -1.35 18.41
C THR A 176 -11.65 -2.55 17.49
N ILE A 177 -11.12 -2.31 16.30
CA ILE A 177 -10.73 -3.36 15.36
C ILE A 177 -9.52 -4.08 15.94
N LYS A 178 -9.60 -5.41 16.05
CA LYS A 178 -8.48 -6.25 16.50
C LYS A 178 -7.86 -6.95 15.31
N ILE A 179 -6.55 -6.77 15.13
CA ILE A 179 -5.77 -7.45 14.10
C ILE A 179 -4.95 -8.54 14.76
N ASN A 180 -5.28 -9.80 14.48
CA ASN A 180 -4.52 -10.95 14.96
C ASN A 180 -3.28 -11.16 14.08
N ASN A 181 -2.41 -10.15 14.04
CA ASN A 181 -1.21 -10.11 13.21
C ASN A 181 -0.29 -11.28 13.58
N GLY A 182 0.06 -12.13 12.62
CA GLY A 182 0.94 -13.28 12.86
C GLY A 182 0.22 -14.56 13.31
N ALA A 183 -1.11 -14.54 13.51
CA ALA A 183 -1.86 -15.78 13.55
C ALA A 183 -1.76 -16.51 12.21
N LYS A 184 -1.86 -17.85 12.27
CA LYS A 184 -2.03 -18.67 11.07
C LYS A 184 -3.39 -18.37 10.45
N MET A 185 -3.44 -18.19 9.14
CA MET A 185 -4.71 -18.01 8.41
C MET A 185 -5.59 -19.25 8.58
N LYS A 186 -6.85 -19.04 8.94
CA LYS A 186 -7.84 -20.11 9.09
C LYS A 186 -8.36 -20.54 7.72
N ASP A 187 -8.61 -21.82 7.56
CA ASP A 187 -9.16 -22.37 6.33
C ASP A 187 -10.55 -21.79 6.03
N GLY A 188 -10.82 -21.51 4.76
CA GLY A 188 -12.07 -20.90 4.33
C GLY A 188 -11.93 -20.03 3.10
N THR A 189 -13.03 -19.42 2.69
CA THR A 189 -13.06 -18.44 1.60
C THR A 189 -13.41 -17.07 2.16
N TYR A 190 -12.55 -16.10 1.90
CA TYR A 190 -12.67 -14.72 2.38
C TYR A 190 -12.92 -13.82 1.18
N LYS A 191 -13.88 -12.89 1.32
CA LYS A 191 -14.39 -12.08 0.22
C LYS A 191 -14.37 -10.61 0.57
N LEU A 192 -14.07 -9.79 -0.42
CA LEU A 192 -14.09 -8.35 -0.37
C LEU A 192 -14.71 -7.82 -1.66
N ALA A 193 -15.57 -6.81 -1.56
CA ALA A 193 -16.13 -6.13 -2.71
C ALA A 193 -16.31 -4.63 -2.44
N GLU A 194 -15.96 -3.83 -3.43
CA GLU A 194 -16.29 -2.41 -3.46
C GLU A 194 -17.78 -2.19 -3.67
N LYS A 195 -18.32 -1.08 -3.14
CA LYS A 195 -19.68 -0.65 -3.39
C LYS A 195 -19.78 0.22 -4.65
N ASN A 196 -18.85 1.16 -4.77
CA ASN A 196 -18.95 2.26 -5.72
C ASN A 196 -18.12 1.96 -6.97
N TYR A 197 -18.62 2.42 -8.12
CA TYR A 197 -17.94 2.23 -9.40
C TYR A 197 -17.05 3.43 -9.71
N SER A 198 -15.79 3.17 -10.03
CA SER A 198 -14.83 4.13 -10.58
C SER A 198 -14.54 3.81 -12.04
N HIS A 199 -14.69 4.79 -12.93
CA HIS A 199 -14.58 4.62 -14.40
C HIS A 199 -15.42 3.44 -14.93
N GLY A 200 -16.61 3.22 -14.35
CA GLY A 200 -17.53 2.15 -14.76
C GLY A 200 -17.24 0.77 -14.20
N TYR A 201 -16.20 0.60 -13.38
CA TYR A 201 -15.79 -0.67 -12.78
C TYR A 201 -15.71 -0.57 -11.25
N ARG A 202 -15.86 -1.70 -10.57
CA ARG A 202 -15.58 -1.84 -9.14
C ARG A 202 -14.74 -3.08 -8.90
N ASP A 203 -13.98 -3.09 -7.82
CA ASP A 203 -13.15 -4.23 -7.47
C ASP A 203 -13.94 -5.29 -6.70
N THR A 204 -13.70 -6.55 -7.04
CA THR A 204 -14.15 -7.73 -6.31
C THR A 204 -12.96 -8.63 -6.08
N PHE A 205 -12.85 -9.20 -4.90
CA PHE A 205 -11.71 -10.04 -4.55
C PHE A 205 -12.13 -11.17 -3.62
N SER A 206 -11.75 -12.41 -3.94
CA SER A 206 -11.75 -13.48 -2.96
C SER A 206 -10.44 -14.26 -2.91
N ILE A 207 -10.10 -14.74 -1.71
CA ILE A 207 -9.03 -15.72 -1.50
C ILE A 207 -9.61 -16.98 -0.87
N THR A 208 -9.02 -18.13 -1.17
CA THR A 208 -9.29 -19.40 -0.48
C THR A 208 -8.05 -19.83 0.28
N VAL A 209 -8.19 -20.03 1.58
CA VAL A 209 -7.13 -20.52 2.46
C VAL A 209 -7.36 -22.00 2.75
N LYS A 210 -6.30 -22.79 2.61
CA LYS A 210 -6.24 -24.18 3.07
C LYS A 210 -4.89 -24.45 3.70
N ASN A 211 -4.86 -25.15 4.84
CA ASN A 211 -3.66 -25.44 5.60
C ASN A 211 -2.79 -24.18 5.85
N ASN A 212 -3.45 -23.07 6.21
CA ASN A 212 -2.82 -21.77 6.46
C ASN A 212 -2.13 -21.12 5.24
N LYS A 213 -2.40 -21.58 4.00
CA LYS A 213 -1.85 -21.02 2.75
C LYS A 213 -2.96 -20.54 1.84
N ILE A 214 -2.69 -19.48 1.06
CA ILE A 214 -3.60 -19.02 0.01
C ILE A 214 -3.47 -19.98 -1.18
N THR A 215 -4.53 -20.74 -1.44
CA THR A 215 -4.59 -21.72 -2.54
C THR A 215 -5.31 -21.18 -3.78
N LYS A 216 -6.11 -20.12 -3.61
CA LYS A 216 -6.81 -19.44 -4.70
C LYS A 216 -6.86 -17.94 -4.43
N SER A 217 -6.69 -17.15 -5.49
CA SER A 217 -6.80 -15.69 -5.49
C SER A 217 -7.61 -15.28 -6.71
N GLU A 218 -8.70 -14.56 -6.50
CA GLU A 218 -9.66 -14.16 -7.53
C GLU A 218 -9.98 -12.67 -7.38
N PHE A 219 -9.00 -11.82 -7.68
CA PHE A 219 -9.20 -10.40 -7.90
C PHE A 219 -9.70 -10.14 -9.32
N ASP A 220 -10.76 -9.36 -9.44
CA ASP A 220 -11.32 -8.89 -10.70
C ASP A 220 -11.89 -7.47 -10.56
N GLN A 221 -12.00 -6.77 -11.68
CA GLN A 221 -12.68 -5.49 -11.78
C GLN A 221 -13.91 -5.69 -12.66
N VAL A 222 -15.11 -5.50 -12.12
CA VAL A 222 -16.37 -5.82 -12.82
C VAL A 222 -17.21 -4.57 -13.05
N ASN A 223 -17.90 -4.51 -14.19
CA ASN A 223 -18.82 -3.41 -14.48
C ASN A 223 -20.20 -3.62 -13.83
N LYS A 224 -21.13 -2.68 -14.05
CA LYS A 224 -22.50 -2.75 -13.51
C LYS A 224 -23.30 -3.99 -13.94
N LYS A 225 -22.90 -4.63 -15.05
CA LYS A 225 -23.51 -5.87 -15.57
C LYS A 225 -22.79 -7.13 -15.05
N GLY A 226 -21.84 -6.98 -14.14
CA GLY A 226 -21.00 -8.08 -13.63
C GLY A 226 -19.97 -8.60 -14.64
N LYS A 227 -19.76 -7.92 -15.77
CA LYS A 227 -18.76 -8.36 -16.76
C LYS A 227 -17.37 -7.91 -16.33
N SER A 228 -16.42 -8.85 -16.37
CA SER A 228 -15.01 -8.60 -16.06
C SER A 228 -14.38 -7.60 -17.05
N LYS A 229 -13.56 -6.70 -16.53
CA LYS A 229 -12.73 -5.77 -17.29
C LYS A 229 -11.64 -6.49 -18.08
N THR A 230 -11.27 -7.71 -17.68
CA THR A 230 -10.36 -8.56 -18.47
C THR A 230 -10.98 -9.00 -19.81
N ALA A 231 -12.32 -9.04 -19.88
CA ALA A 231 -13.08 -9.36 -21.09
C ALA A 231 -13.42 -8.13 -21.95
N ASP A 232 -13.17 -6.90 -21.47
CA ASP A 232 -13.37 -5.68 -22.25
C ASP A 232 -12.22 -5.47 -23.24
N ALA A 233 -12.40 -5.97 -24.47
CA ALA A 233 -11.37 -5.88 -25.51
C ALA A 233 -10.97 -4.43 -25.85
N ALA A 234 -11.92 -3.48 -25.82
CA ALA A 234 -11.66 -2.09 -26.15
C ALA A 234 -10.78 -1.44 -25.07
N TYR A 235 -11.14 -1.62 -23.79
CA TYR A 235 -10.33 -1.13 -22.67
C TYR A 235 -8.94 -1.74 -22.68
N ASN A 236 -8.84 -3.06 -22.89
CA ASN A 236 -7.55 -3.76 -22.90
C ASN A 236 -6.64 -3.27 -24.03
N LYS A 237 -7.19 -2.96 -25.22
CA LYS A 237 -6.45 -2.39 -26.34
C LYS A 237 -5.95 -0.98 -26.02
N GLN A 238 -6.83 -0.13 -25.48
CA GLN A 238 -6.49 1.25 -25.14
C GLN A 238 -5.43 1.33 -24.05
N MET A 239 -5.61 0.62 -22.93
CA MET A 239 -4.66 0.65 -21.82
C MET A 239 -3.28 0.09 -22.25
N LYS A 240 -3.25 -0.98 -23.06
CA LYS A 240 -1.99 -1.57 -23.53
C LYS A 240 -1.17 -0.58 -24.37
N LYS A 241 -1.82 0.28 -25.17
CA LYS A 241 -1.15 1.31 -25.97
C LYS A 241 -0.40 2.32 -25.10
N VAL A 242 -1.05 2.80 -24.05
CA VAL A 242 -0.55 3.88 -23.16
C VAL A 242 0.38 3.33 -22.10
N SER A 243 -0.06 2.31 -21.36
CA SER A 243 0.61 1.83 -20.15
C SER A 243 1.43 0.57 -20.34
N LYS A 244 1.50 0.03 -21.57
CA LYS A 244 2.23 -1.22 -21.92
C LYS A 244 1.77 -2.48 -21.19
N THR A 245 0.71 -2.40 -20.38
CA THR A 245 -0.02 -3.51 -19.75
C THR A 245 -1.52 -3.29 -19.85
N ASN A 246 -2.32 -4.27 -19.44
CA ASN A 246 -3.78 -4.19 -19.43
C ASN A 246 -4.39 -5.17 -18.39
N PRO A 247 -5.69 -5.04 -18.05
CA PRO A 247 -6.37 -5.90 -17.08
C PRO A 247 -6.18 -7.39 -17.34
N LYS A 248 -6.30 -7.82 -18.61
CA LYS A 248 -6.11 -9.21 -19.03
C LYS A 248 -4.70 -9.74 -18.77
N THR A 249 -3.69 -8.86 -18.65
CA THR A 249 -2.30 -9.22 -18.34
C THR A 249 -2.00 -9.12 -16.84
N TYR A 250 -2.30 -7.98 -16.20
CA TYR A 250 -1.83 -7.72 -14.84
C TYR A 250 -2.65 -8.46 -13.78
N GLN A 251 -3.98 -8.64 -13.96
CA GLN A 251 -4.80 -9.28 -12.93
C GLN A 251 -4.44 -10.77 -12.72
N PRO A 252 -4.25 -11.58 -13.79
CA PRO A 252 -3.77 -12.95 -13.63
C PRO A 252 -2.37 -13.01 -13.00
N ALA A 253 -1.48 -12.08 -13.34
CA ALA A 253 -0.13 -12.02 -12.78
C ALA A 253 -0.14 -11.75 -11.26
N LEU A 254 -0.95 -10.78 -10.81
CA LEU A 254 -1.10 -10.47 -9.38
C LEU A 254 -1.72 -11.63 -8.61
N ASN A 255 -2.80 -12.22 -9.11
CA ASN A 255 -3.45 -13.38 -8.50
C ASN A 255 -2.48 -14.57 -8.38
N LYS A 256 -1.72 -14.87 -9.44
CA LYS A 256 -0.69 -15.92 -9.42
C LYS A 256 0.42 -15.62 -8.42
N SER A 257 0.85 -14.37 -8.34
CA SER A 257 1.89 -13.93 -7.40
C SER A 257 1.45 -14.14 -5.95
N LEU A 258 0.22 -13.74 -5.60
CA LEU A 258 -0.31 -13.92 -4.25
C LEU A 258 -0.48 -15.40 -3.87
N VAL A 259 -0.96 -16.25 -4.78
CA VAL A 259 -1.04 -17.70 -4.51
C VAL A 259 0.36 -18.28 -4.27
N LYS A 260 1.36 -17.87 -5.07
CA LYS A 260 2.74 -18.33 -4.93
C LYS A 260 3.37 -17.89 -3.61
N SER A 261 3.16 -16.65 -3.18
CA SER A 261 3.77 -16.11 -1.96
C SER A 261 2.99 -16.44 -0.68
N SER A 262 1.66 -16.57 -0.77
CA SER A 262 0.72 -16.51 0.37
C SER A 262 0.93 -15.29 1.27
N ASP A 263 1.49 -14.22 0.70
CA ASP A 263 1.96 -13.03 1.42
C ASP A 263 1.80 -11.80 0.50
N PRO A 264 0.81 -10.93 0.78
CA PRO A 264 0.54 -9.71 0.01
C PRO A 264 1.75 -8.77 -0.07
N THR A 265 2.59 -8.74 0.96
CA THR A 265 3.75 -7.82 1.02
C THR A 265 4.81 -8.16 -0.03
N LYS A 266 4.85 -9.43 -0.45
CA LYS A 266 5.75 -9.98 -1.49
C LYS A 266 5.18 -9.92 -2.90
N VAL A 267 3.98 -9.36 -3.07
CA VAL A 267 3.42 -9.17 -4.41
C VAL A 267 3.99 -7.88 -4.99
N ASP A 268 4.77 -8.03 -6.05
CA ASP A 268 5.34 -6.91 -6.79
C ASP A 268 4.27 -6.10 -7.52
N VAL A 269 4.53 -4.79 -7.64
CA VAL A 269 3.72 -3.91 -8.47
C VAL A 269 3.99 -4.18 -9.95
N VAL A 270 2.93 -4.16 -10.76
CA VAL A 270 3.06 -4.32 -12.21
C VAL A 270 3.24 -2.95 -12.85
N THR A 271 4.37 -2.73 -13.51
CA THR A 271 4.64 -1.48 -14.24
C THR A 271 3.52 -1.16 -15.23
N GLY A 272 3.02 0.08 -15.18
CA GLY A 272 1.88 0.55 -15.97
C GLY A 272 0.50 0.22 -15.37
N ALA A 273 0.45 -0.52 -14.27
CA ALA A 273 -0.76 -0.82 -13.50
C ALA A 273 -0.56 -0.60 -11.99
N THR A 274 0.31 0.36 -11.62
CA THR A 274 0.72 0.61 -10.23
C THR A 274 -0.47 0.81 -9.28
N GLU A 275 -1.46 1.62 -9.67
CA GLU A 275 -2.66 1.86 -8.85
C GLU A 275 -3.46 0.58 -8.60
N SER A 276 -3.67 -0.22 -9.64
CA SER A 276 -4.37 -1.51 -9.52
C SER A 276 -3.57 -2.52 -8.70
N SER A 277 -2.23 -2.52 -8.81
CA SER A 277 -1.37 -3.37 -7.97
C SER A 277 -1.39 -2.96 -6.51
N ASN A 278 -1.36 -1.66 -6.22
CA ASN A 278 -1.45 -1.16 -4.84
C ASN A 278 -2.81 -1.50 -4.22
N THR A 279 -3.90 -1.32 -4.97
CA THR A 279 -5.26 -1.69 -4.53
C THR A 279 -5.39 -3.20 -4.29
N PHE A 280 -4.83 -4.01 -5.19
CA PHE A 280 -4.74 -5.47 -5.00
C PHE A 280 -4.04 -5.83 -3.69
N VAL A 281 -2.87 -5.26 -3.42
CA VAL A 281 -2.10 -5.53 -2.18
C VAL A 281 -2.89 -5.08 -0.95
N LEU A 282 -3.46 -3.88 -0.98
CA LEU A 282 -4.28 -3.31 0.10
C LEU A 282 -5.45 -4.24 0.47
N TYR A 283 -6.19 -4.72 -0.53
CA TYR A 283 -7.34 -5.60 -0.30
C TYR A 283 -6.91 -7.04 0.04
N ALA A 284 -5.79 -7.53 -0.50
CA ALA A 284 -5.21 -8.81 -0.09
C ALA A 284 -4.79 -8.81 1.38
N GLU A 285 -4.23 -7.70 1.90
CA GLU A 285 -3.89 -7.56 3.32
C GLU A 285 -5.14 -7.58 4.22
N GLN A 286 -6.23 -6.91 3.81
CA GLN A 286 -7.51 -6.98 4.54
C GLN A 286 -8.08 -8.39 4.57
N LEU A 287 -8.05 -9.09 3.43
CA LEU A 287 -8.48 -10.50 3.34
C LEU A 287 -7.58 -11.42 4.19
N GLN A 288 -6.28 -11.16 4.24
CA GLN A 288 -5.37 -11.87 5.15
C GLN A 288 -5.74 -11.61 6.62
N ASN A 289 -6.03 -10.37 7.01
CA ASN A 289 -6.44 -10.06 8.38
C ASN A 289 -7.76 -10.77 8.74
N ALA A 290 -8.74 -10.78 7.83
CA ALA A 290 -9.97 -11.55 7.99
C ALA A 290 -9.69 -13.05 8.13
N ALA A 291 -8.77 -13.59 7.32
CA ALA A 291 -8.37 -14.99 7.40
C ALA A 291 -7.66 -15.36 8.69
N GLN A 292 -6.80 -14.49 9.21
CA GLN A 292 -6.16 -14.67 10.51
C GLN A 292 -7.17 -14.69 11.66
N LYS A 293 -8.24 -13.90 11.53
CA LYS A 293 -9.36 -13.87 12.47
C LYS A 293 -10.37 -15.02 12.25
N GLY A 294 -10.38 -15.65 11.08
CA GLY A 294 -11.42 -16.61 10.68
C GLY A 294 -12.78 -15.97 10.36
N ASP A 295 -12.79 -14.68 10.03
CA ASP A 295 -14.01 -13.92 9.75
C ASP A 295 -14.39 -14.01 8.27
N THR A 296 -15.30 -14.93 7.93
CA THR A 296 -15.70 -15.21 6.54
C THR A 296 -16.77 -14.25 6.02
N LYS A 297 -17.20 -13.26 6.82
CA LYS A 297 -18.14 -12.23 6.36
C LYS A 297 -17.50 -11.45 5.22
N THR A 298 -18.29 -11.17 4.18
CA THR A 298 -17.80 -10.37 3.05
C THR A 298 -17.50 -8.96 3.51
N ILE A 299 -16.27 -8.51 3.30
CA ILE A 299 -15.85 -7.13 3.54
C ILE A 299 -16.46 -6.26 2.45
N SER A 300 -17.29 -5.29 2.83
CA SER A 300 -17.85 -4.32 1.90
C SER A 300 -17.12 -2.99 2.03
N VAL A 301 -16.34 -2.65 1.00
CA VAL A 301 -15.55 -1.40 0.97
C VAL A 301 -16.41 -0.31 0.33
N ASP A 302 -16.79 0.70 1.11
CA ASP A 302 -17.43 1.91 0.60
C ASP A 302 -16.36 2.85 0.02
N ASN A 303 -15.73 2.39 -1.05
CA ASN A 303 -14.59 3.01 -1.69
C ASN A 303 -14.93 4.43 -2.17
N MET A 304 -14.00 5.35 -1.92
CA MET A 304 -14.19 6.75 -2.23
C MET A 304 -13.78 7.01 -3.67
N VAL A 305 -14.70 7.54 -4.46
CA VAL A 305 -14.46 7.92 -5.86
C VAL A 305 -14.23 9.43 -5.88
N PHE A 306 -13.21 9.87 -6.60
CA PHE A 306 -12.85 11.29 -6.72
C PHE A 306 -12.99 11.70 -8.19
N SER A 307 -13.34 12.96 -8.44
CA SER A 307 -13.31 13.50 -9.78
C SER A 307 -11.85 13.56 -10.28
N GLU A 308 -11.67 13.25 -11.57
CA GLU A 308 -10.39 13.42 -12.26
C GLU A 308 -9.85 14.86 -12.14
#